data_AF-A0A7Y4JTN8-F1
#
_entry.id   AF-A0A7Y4JTN8-F1
#
_cell.length_a   1.000
_cell.length_b   1.000
_cell.length_c   1.000
_cell.angle_alpha   90.00
_cell.angle_beta   90.00
_cell.angle_gamma   90.00
#
_symmetry.space_group_name_H-M   'P 1'
#
loop_
_entity.id
_entity.type
_entity.pdbx_description
1 polymer ?
#
loop_
_entity_poly.entity_id
_entity_poly.type
_entity_poly.pdbx_seq_one_letter_code
_entity_poly.pdbx_strand_id
1 'polypeptide(L)'
;MKRLPTLLACSLLVGATASAAGRSASTFRYKPSPDDERPVIVDATIGPQGSDFAMRLKFNKDPFGEECKQRCANITLFLDTDSSVQSGLHLAADKAPENGADLAVVIQGVREYKRQDAPPEMTLRVKVRQLGSDATSADAGELLADLNNRQDPERIQTDGTTVYLLVDATSALLPSARKVRVIYHPPGGKALTASINGMAGGSSGRGVQIFKRGSGNWGRAPDAEGKKPRANPPGDNG
;
A
#
# COMPACT_ATOMS: atom_id res chain seq x y z
N MET A 1 -52.91 -46.11 -28.93
CA MET A 1 -52.68 -44.66 -28.76
C MET A 1 -51.20 -44.48 -28.42
N LYS A 2 -50.35 -44.13 -29.38
CA LYS A 2 -49.85 -42.78 -29.76
C LYS A 2 -48.98 -42.06 -28.68
N ARG A 3 -47.65 -42.09 -28.95
CA ARG A 3 -46.64 -41.01 -28.96
C ARG A 3 -46.11 -40.36 -27.64
N LEU A 4 -44.80 -40.60 -27.47
CA LEU A 4 -43.67 -39.64 -27.31
C LEU A 4 -43.39 -38.97 -25.93
N PRO A 5 -42.11 -38.56 -25.70
CA PRO A 5 -41.41 -38.49 -24.43
C PRO A 5 -41.26 -37.06 -23.90
N THR A 6 -40.74 -36.90 -22.68
CA THR A 6 -40.20 -35.60 -22.24
C THR A 6 -38.97 -35.76 -21.37
N LEU A 7 -37.86 -35.24 -21.91
CA LEU A 7 -36.58 -34.97 -21.29
C LEU A 7 -36.76 -33.98 -20.13
N LEU A 8 -36.06 -34.22 -19.01
CA LEU A 8 -35.86 -33.21 -17.97
C LEU A 8 -34.35 -32.96 -17.85
N ALA A 9 -33.89 -32.05 -18.70
CA ALA A 9 -32.65 -31.32 -18.50
C ALA A 9 -32.97 -30.13 -17.57
N CYS A 10 -32.42 -30.14 -16.36
CA CYS A 10 -32.33 -28.96 -15.51
C CYS A 10 -30.85 -28.64 -15.28
N SER A 11 -30.30 -27.92 -16.26
CA SER A 11 -29.08 -27.14 -16.16
C SER A 11 -29.27 -26.06 -15.10
N LEU A 12 -28.71 -26.24 -13.91
CA LEU A 12 -28.55 -25.13 -12.96
C LEU A 12 -27.17 -24.51 -13.15
N LEU A 13 -27.12 -23.61 -14.13
CA LEU A 13 -26.24 -22.44 -14.08
C LEU A 13 -26.75 -21.52 -12.96
N VAL A 14 -26.14 -21.60 -11.79
CA VAL A 14 -26.05 -20.49 -10.84
C VAL A 14 -24.57 -20.45 -10.47
N GLY A 15 -23.77 -19.66 -11.18
CA GLY A 15 -23.87 -18.22 -11.11
C GLY A 15 -22.86 -17.81 -10.04
N ALA A 16 -21.61 -17.64 -10.49
CA ALA A 16 -20.51 -17.17 -9.67
C ALA A 16 -20.92 -15.89 -8.91
N THR A 17 -21.20 -15.99 -7.62
CA THR A 17 -21.17 -14.84 -6.71
C THR A 17 -19.73 -14.54 -6.34
N ALA A 18 -18.88 -14.31 -7.35
CA ALA A 18 -17.61 -13.64 -7.19
C ALA A 18 -17.89 -12.13 -7.15
N SER A 19 -18.48 -11.64 -6.07
CA SER A 19 -18.56 -10.20 -5.74
C SER A 19 -19.09 -10.01 -4.32
N ALA A 20 -18.30 -10.44 -3.35
CA ALA A 20 -18.34 -9.89 -2.00
C ALA A 20 -16.90 -9.53 -1.59
N ALA A 21 -16.25 -8.71 -2.40
CA ALA A 21 -15.21 -7.83 -1.87
C ALA A 21 -15.96 -6.84 -0.96
N GLY A 22 -16.00 -7.14 0.34
CA GLY A 22 -16.61 -6.28 1.33
C GLY A 22 -16.13 -4.85 1.10
N ARG A 23 -17.09 -3.93 0.96
CA ARG A 23 -16.85 -2.49 0.86
C ARG A 23 -16.24 -2.06 2.20
N SER A 24 -14.92 -2.21 2.33
CA SER A 24 -14.19 -1.70 3.48
C SER A 24 -14.39 -0.19 3.52
N ALA A 25 -14.87 0.31 4.67
CA ALA A 25 -15.04 1.74 4.87
C ALA A 25 -13.68 2.42 4.73
N SER A 26 -13.64 3.54 4.01
CA SER A 26 -12.44 4.34 3.85
C SER A 26 -11.98 4.84 5.22
N THR A 27 -10.69 4.71 5.52
CA THR A 27 -10.05 5.23 6.73
C THR A 27 -10.09 6.74 6.74
N PHE A 28 -9.76 7.37 5.61
CA PHE A 28 -9.96 8.80 5.41
C PHE A 28 -10.13 9.12 3.93
N ARG A 29 -10.78 10.26 3.67
CA ARG A 29 -10.90 10.85 2.35
C ARG A 29 -10.37 12.28 2.36
N TYR A 30 -9.69 12.64 1.29
CA TYR A 30 -9.14 13.98 1.08
C TYR A 30 -9.59 14.50 -0.27
N LYS A 31 -9.97 15.78 -0.31
CA LYS A 31 -10.26 16.48 -1.55
C LYS A 31 -9.09 17.44 -1.83
N PRO A 32 -8.25 17.15 -2.83
CA PRO A 32 -7.08 17.96 -3.13
C PRO A 32 -7.49 19.32 -3.71
N SER A 33 -6.60 20.30 -3.54
CA SER A 33 -6.69 21.58 -4.25
C SER A 33 -6.35 21.35 -5.73
N PRO A 34 -6.94 22.10 -6.68
CA PRO A 34 -6.51 22.07 -8.09
C PRO A 34 -5.01 22.39 -8.26
N ASP A 35 -4.44 23.17 -7.34
CA ASP A 35 -3.05 23.62 -7.37
C ASP A 35 -2.05 22.58 -6.84
N ASP A 36 -2.50 21.41 -6.38
CA ASP A 36 -1.63 20.36 -5.87
C ASP A 36 -0.81 19.74 -7.02
N GLU A 37 0.44 20.20 -7.18
CA GLU A 37 1.34 19.74 -8.24
C GLU A 37 1.68 18.25 -8.11
N ARG A 38 1.90 17.78 -6.89
CA ARG A 38 2.30 16.40 -6.59
C ARG A 38 1.09 15.47 -6.42
N PRO A 39 1.21 14.17 -6.73
CA PRO A 39 0.24 13.16 -6.34
C PRO A 39 0.05 13.12 -4.83
N VAL A 40 -1.21 13.09 -4.40
CA VAL A 40 -1.64 13.06 -2.99
C VAL A 40 -2.69 11.98 -2.79
N ILE A 41 -2.77 11.44 -1.57
CA ILE A 41 -3.75 10.39 -1.25
C ILE A 41 -5.13 11.03 -1.11
N VAL A 42 -6.11 10.55 -1.87
CA VAL A 42 -7.51 11.02 -1.86
C VAL A 42 -8.48 10.07 -1.17
N ASP A 43 -8.14 8.79 -1.12
CA ASP A 43 -8.88 7.78 -0.36
C ASP A 43 -7.88 6.75 0.18
N ALA A 44 -7.88 6.54 1.48
CA ALA A 44 -7.07 5.50 2.11
C ALA A 44 -7.97 4.48 2.79
N THR A 45 -7.54 3.22 2.74
CA THR A 45 -8.17 2.14 3.49
C THR A 45 -7.07 1.34 4.16
N ILE A 46 -7.00 1.41 5.49
CA ILE A 46 -5.92 0.86 6.30
C ILE A 46 -6.51 -0.02 7.40
N GLY A 47 -5.90 -1.18 7.63
CA GLY A 47 -6.30 -2.09 8.69
C GLY A 47 -5.36 -3.29 8.82
N PRO A 48 -5.59 -4.14 9.83
CA PRO A 48 -4.76 -5.31 10.04
C PRO A 48 -5.07 -6.39 8.98
N GLN A 49 -4.02 -7.04 8.48
CA GLN A 49 -4.07 -8.21 7.61
C GLN A 49 -3.01 -9.23 8.03
N GLY A 50 -3.43 -10.28 8.74
CA GLY A 50 -2.47 -11.25 9.29
C GLY A 50 -1.56 -10.57 10.31
N SER A 51 -0.26 -10.55 10.04
CA SER A 51 0.76 -9.91 10.86
C SER A 51 1.17 -8.51 10.37
N ASP A 52 0.52 -8.01 9.33
CA ASP A 52 0.84 -6.73 8.68
C ASP A 52 -0.28 -5.70 8.87
N PHE A 53 0.09 -4.42 8.74
CA PHE A 53 -0.85 -3.37 8.35
C PHE A 53 -0.99 -3.35 6.82
N ALA A 54 -2.20 -3.62 6.35
CA ALA A 54 -2.58 -3.51 4.96
C ALA A 54 -3.09 -2.10 4.64
N MET A 55 -2.59 -1.52 3.56
CA MET A 55 -2.97 -0.19 3.07
C MET A 55 -3.36 -0.26 1.59
N ARG A 56 -4.56 0.23 1.26
CA ARG A 56 -4.94 0.63 -0.10
C ARG A 56 -5.00 2.15 -0.15
N LEU A 57 -4.11 2.75 -0.93
CA LEU A 57 -3.92 4.18 -1.02
C LEU A 57 -4.22 4.65 -2.45
N LYS A 58 -5.34 5.32 -2.65
CA LYS A 58 -5.71 5.89 -3.94
C LYS A 58 -5.17 7.31 -4.03
N PHE A 59 -4.43 7.59 -5.10
CA PHE A 59 -3.90 8.92 -5.42
C PHE A 59 -4.79 9.65 -6.43
N ASN A 60 -4.72 11.00 -6.43
CA ASN A 60 -5.37 11.84 -7.46
C ASN A 60 -4.69 11.76 -8.83
N LYS A 61 -3.40 11.41 -8.87
CA LYS A 61 -2.51 11.33 -10.03
C LYS A 61 -1.61 10.10 -9.89
N ASP A 62 -0.89 9.73 -10.93
CA ASP A 62 0.08 8.62 -10.86
C ASP A 62 1.18 8.92 -9.82
N PRO A 63 1.37 8.07 -8.81
CA PRO A 63 2.29 8.35 -7.71
C PRO A 63 3.77 8.28 -8.12
N PHE A 64 4.08 7.60 -9.22
CA PHE A 64 5.43 7.44 -9.79
C PHE A 64 5.30 7.21 -11.30
N GLY A 65 6.42 7.22 -12.02
CA GLY A 65 6.44 7.05 -13.48
C GLY A 65 6.64 8.36 -14.24
N GLU A 66 6.62 8.28 -15.58
CA GLU A 66 6.89 9.45 -16.43
C GLU A 66 5.81 10.53 -16.30
N GLU A 67 4.58 10.16 -15.95
CA GLU A 67 3.45 11.10 -15.87
C GLU A 67 3.58 12.13 -14.75
N CYS A 68 4.25 11.77 -13.66
CA CYS A 68 4.55 12.71 -12.58
C CYS A 68 5.85 13.49 -12.80
N LYS A 69 6.66 13.16 -13.81
CA LYS A 69 7.92 13.84 -14.16
C LYS A 69 8.84 14.04 -12.94
N GLN A 70 9.00 15.29 -12.48
CA GLN A 70 9.80 15.68 -11.31
C GLN A 70 8.96 15.89 -10.03
N ARG A 71 7.64 15.72 -10.13
CA ARG A 71 6.65 15.99 -9.08
C ARG A 71 5.95 14.73 -8.63
N CYS A 72 6.64 13.60 -8.59
CA CYS A 72 6.10 12.33 -8.09
C CYS A 72 5.73 12.39 -6.61
N ALA A 73 4.98 11.38 -6.17
CA ALA A 73 4.51 11.26 -4.80
C ALA A 73 5.71 11.38 -3.84
N ASN A 74 5.51 12.15 -2.78
CA ASN A 74 6.40 12.21 -1.64
C ASN A 74 5.52 12.52 -0.44
N ILE A 75 4.99 11.47 0.18
CA ILE A 75 4.03 11.58 1.27
C ILE A 75 4.49 10.74 2.45
N THR A 76 4.09 11.16 3.64
CA THR A 76 4.33 10.44 4.88
C THR A 76 2.99 10.12 5.54
N LEU A 77 2.80 8.85 5.86
CA LEU A 77 1.72 8.38 6.73
C LEU A 77 2.33 8.01 8.08
N PHE A 78 1.70 8.47 9.16
CA PHE A 78 2.09 8.09 10.51
C PHE A 78 1.08 7.10 11.08
N LEU A 79 1.57 6.08 11.78
CA LEU A 79 0.76 5.16 12.55
C LEU A 79 1.23 5.22 14.00
N ASP A 80 0.33 5.66 14.87
CA ASP A 80 0.42 5.54 16.32
C ASP A 80 -0.25 4.21 16.68
N THR A 81 0.57 3.18 16.94
CA THR A 81 0.17 1.78 16.95
C THR A 81 -0.41 1.33 18.29
N ASP A 82 -0.22 2.13 19.34
CA ASP A 82 -0.87 1.97 20.64
C ASP A 82 -1.90 3.07 21.01
N SER A 83 -2.09 4.05 20.14
CA SER A 83 -2.97 5.22 20.34
C SER A 83 -2.54 6.11 21.53
N SER A 84 -1.23 6.20 21.80
CA SER A 84 -0.66 6.93 22.94
C SER A 84 0.22 8.09 22.47
N VAL A 85 0.07 9.25 23.10
CA VAL A 85 0.97 10.41 22.88
C VAL A 85 2.26 10.33 23.69
N GLN A 86 2.45 9.25 24.47
CA GLN A 86 3.61 9.08 25.35
C GLN A 86 4.72 8.23 24.69
N SER A 87 4.35 7.38 23.73
CA SER A 87 5.22 6.58 22.87
C SER A 87 5.59 7.36 21.60
N GLY A 88 6.43 6.76 20.75
CA GLY A 88 6.66 7.28 19.40
C GLY A 88 7.23 8.70 19.30
N LEU A 89 6.95 9.34 18.18
CA LEU A 89 7.41 10.69 17.82
C LEU A 89 7.00 11.77 18.84
N HIS A 90 7.93 12.66 19.18
CA HIS A 90 7.65 13.85 19.99
C HIS A 90 8.13 15.11 19.29
N LEU A 91 7.19 15.97 18.91
CA LEU A 91 7.46 17.29 18.35
C LEU A 91 7.28 18.38 19.40
N ALA A 92 8.06 19.46 19.24
CA ALA A 92 8.04 20.62 20.14
C ALA A 92 6.66 21.31 20.22
N ALA A 93 5.80 21.12 19.22
CA ALA A 93 4.42 21.55 19.32
C ALA A 93 3.62 20.48 20.09
N ASP A 94 3.27 20.76 21.34
CA ASP A 94 2.55 19.85 22.26
C ASP A 94 1.26 19.22 21.69
N LYS A 95 0.68 19.83 20.65
CA LYS A 95 -0.55 19.38 20.00
C LYS A 95 -0.34 18.96 18.54
N ALA A 96 0.90 18.65 18.16
CA ALA A 96 1.18 18.12 16.84
C ALA A 96 0.42 16.79 16.64
N PRO A 97 -0.40 16.66 15.59
CA PRO A 97 -1.17 15.45 15.31
C PRO A 97 -0.32 14.17 15.26
N GLU A 98 0.94 14.27 14.87
CA GLU A 98 1.88 13.17 14.73
C GLU A 98 2.57 12.77 16.05
N ASN A 99 2.40 13.53 17.14
CA ASN A 99 2.90 13.13 18.46
C ASN A 99 2.27 11.78 18.84
N GLY A 100 3.10 10.83 19.31
CA GLY A 100 2.67 9.46 19.57
C GLY A 100 2.87 8.47 18.42
N ALA A 101 3.25 8.92 17.23
CA ALA A 101 3.41 8.02 16.10
C ALA A 101 4.59 7.08 16.29
N ASP A 102 4.35 5.76 16.26
CA ASP A 102 5.39 4.72 16.35
C ASP A 102 6.00 4.37 14.99
N LEU A 103 5.27 4.64 13.90
CA LEU A 103 5.72 4.37 12.53
C LEU A 103 5.59 5.60 11.65
N ALA A 104 6.61 5.84 10.81
CA ALA A 104 6.53 6.68 9.62
C ALA A 104 6.64 5.80 8.36
N VAL A 105 5.62 5.85 7.51
CA VAL A 105 5.59 5.19 6.20
C VAL A 105 5.72 6.27 5.13
N VAL A 106 6.90 6.37 4.55
CA VAL A 106 7.25 7.39 3.54
C VAL A 106 7.15 6.76 2.16
N ILE A 107 6.23 7.24 1.33
CA ILE A 107 5.96 6.73 -0.02
C ILE A 107 6.47 7.73 -1.04
N GLN A 108 7.42 7.29 -1.88
CA GLN A 108 8.14 8.15 -2.81
C GLN A 108 8.19 7.55 -4.21
N GLY A 109 7.76 8.32 -5.20
CA GLY A 109 8.10 8.03 -6.59
C GLY A 109 9.51 8.54 -6.85
N VAL A 110 10.43 7.62 -7.15
CA VAL A 110 11.85 7.92 -7.35
C VAL A 110 12.28 7.66 -8.79
N ARG A 111 13.25 8.45 -9.24
CA ARG A 111 13.93 8.28 -10.51
C ARG A 111 15.35 7.78 -10.23
N GLU A 112 15.60 6.50 -10.50
CA GLU A 112 16.88 5.85 -10.23
C GLU A 112 17.76 5.81 -11.48
N TYR A 113 18.98 6.32 -11.36
CA TYR A 113 19.99 6.27 -12.41
C TYR A 113 20.97 5.15 -12.10
N LYS A 114 20.74 3.94 -12.64
CA LYS A 114 21.61 2.78 -12.39
C LYS A 114 22.99 2.90 -13.05
N ARG A 115 23.07 3.60 -14.18
CA ARG A 115 24.30 3.91 -14.93
C ARG A 115 24.14 5.24 -15.67
N GLN A 116 25.24 5.92 -15.93
CA GLN A 116 25.24 7.23 -16.62
C GLN A 116 24.69 7.15 -18.05
N ASP A 117 24.80 5.97 -18.69
CA ASP A 117 24.38 5.72 -20.08
C ASP A 117 23.05 4.96 -20.22
N ALA A 118 22.34 4.68 -19.12
CA ALA A 118 21.06 3.97 -19.16
C ALA A 118 19.89 4.94 -18.93
N PRO A 119 18.72 4.73 -19.58
CA PRO A 119 17.51 5.45 -19.22
C PRO A 119 17.22 5.28 -17.72
N PRO A 120 16.79 6.36 -17.04
CA PRO A 120 16.46 6.26 -15.64
C PRO A 120 15.29 5.32 -15.42
N GLU A 121 15.35 4.54 -14.35
CA GLU A 121 14.27 3.67 -13.93
C GLU A 121 13.36 4.40 -12.95
N MET A 122 12.07 4.48 -13.27
CA MET A 122 11.06 4.99 -12.36
C MET A 122 10.59 3.87 -11.44
N THR A 123 10.69 4.08 -10.13
CA THR A 123 10.34 3.10 -9.09
C THR A 123 9.46 3.77 -8.03
N LEU A 124 8.59 2.99 -7.41
CA LEU A 124 7.89 3.40 -6.20
C LEU A 124 8.63 2.79 -5.02
N ARG A 125 9.18 3.65 -4.15
CA ARG A 125 9.91 3.27 -2.95
C ARG A 125 9.10 3.60 -1.70
N VAL A 126 9.08 2.69 -0.75
CA VAL A 126 8.42 2.87 0.55
C VAL A 126 9.42 2.61 1.65
N LYS A 127 9.68 3.63 2.45
CA LYS A 127 10.49 3.49 3.67
C LYS A 127 9.56 3.41 4.86
N VAL A 128 9.77 2.39 5.68
CA VAL A 128 9.08 2.24 6.96
C VAL A 128 10.11 2.48 8.05
N ARG A 129 9.87 3.50 8.86
CA ARG A 129 10.70 3.83 10.03
C ARG A 129 9.92 3.63 11.30
N GLN A 130 10.58 3.04 12.29
CA GLN A 130 10.11 3.02 13.67
C GLN A 130 10.58 4.28 14.38
N LEU A 131 9.65 5.04 14.94
CA LEU A 131 9.91 6.26 15.66
C LEU A 131 9.93 5.92 17.16
N GLY A 132 11.05 6.24 17.82
CA GLY A 132 11.18 6.15 19.27
C GLY A 132 10.81 7.46 19.96
N SER A 133 10.78 7.45 21.29
CA SER A 133 10.47 8.63 22.13
C SER A 133 11.44 9.81 21.93
N ASP A 134 12.63 9.54 21.40
CA ASP A 134 13.66 10.52 21.07
C ASP A 134 13.54 11.07 19.62
N ALA A 135 12.64 10.50 18.80
CA ALA A 135 12.42 10.98 17.45
C ALA A 135 11.73 12.36 17.47
N THR A 136 12.34 13.31 16.77
CA THR A 136 11.83 14.68 16.60
C THR A 136 11.47 14.99 15.15
N SER A 137 11.53 13.99 14.27
CA SER A 137 11.09 14.06 12.88
C SER A 137 10.77 12.67 12.34
N ALA A 138 10.05 12.61 11.21
CA ALA A 138 9.74 11.35 10.52
C ALA A 138 10.97 10.56 10.06
N ASP A 139 12.10 11.25 9.85
CA ASP A 139 13.34 10.64 9.36
C ASP A 139 14.30 10.21 10.49
N ALA A 140 14.03 10.61 11.74
CA ALA A 140 14.89 10.33 12.90
C ALA A 140 14.77 8.88 13.42
N GLY A 141 13.75 8.15 12.98
CA GLY A 141 13.52 6.77 13.43
C GLY A 141 14.44 5.72 12.82
N GLU A 142 14.47 4.53 13.42
CA GLU A 142 15.14 3.35 12.89
C GLU A 142 14.48 2.88 11.59
N LEU A 143 15.26 2.58 10.55
CA LEU A 143 14.73 2.06 9.28
C LEU A 143 14.40 0.56 9.43
N LEU A 144 13.10 0.23 9.47
CA LEU A 144 12.64 -1.16 9.53
C LEU A 144 12.61 -1.83 8.18
N ALA A 145 12.18 -1.10 7.14
CA ALA A 145 12.07 -1.63 5.79
C ALA A 145 12.28 -0.54 4.75
N ASP A 146 12.86 -0.95 3.62
CA ASP A 146 13.08 -0.12 2.44
C ASP A 146 12.66 -0.91 1.21
N LEU A 147 11.38 -0.77 0.88
CA LEU A 147 10.69 -1.60 -0.08
C LEU A 147 10.60 -0.87 -1.42
N ASN A 148 10.57 -1.61 -2.53
CA ASN A 148 10.19 -1.06 -3.83
C ASN A 148 9.32 -2.02 -4.64
N ASN A 149 8.47 -1.44 -5.49
CA ASN A 149 7.48 -2.18 -6.26
C ASN A 149 8.03 -3.20 -7.27
N ARG A 150 9.34 -3.18 -7.55
CA ARG A 150 9.99 -4.14 -8.47
C ARG A 150 10.60 -5.33 -7.73
N GLN A 151 11.22 -5.08 -6.58
CA GLN A 151 11.93 -6.09 -5.79
C GLN A 151 11.01 -6.77 -4.77
N ASP A 152 9.97 -6.07 -4.29
CA ASP A 152 9.07 -6.53 -3.23
C ASP A 152 7.60 -6.60 -3.71
N PRO A 153 7.28 -7.31 -4.82
CA PRO A 153 5.93 -7.36 -5.37
C PRO A 153 4.90 -8.01 -4.44
N GLU A 154 5.34 -8.79 -3.45
CA GLU A 154 4.50 -9.35 -2.40
C GLU A 154 4.14 -8.35 -1.30
N ARG A 155 4.85 -7.22 -1.21
CA ARG A 155 4.61 -6.14 -0.24
C ARG A 155 4.04 -4.89 -0.87
N ILE A 156 4.43 -4.55 -2.10
CA ILE A 156 4.02 -3.34 -2.80
C ILE A 156 3.50 -3.66 -4.18
N GLN A 157 2.28 -3.21 -4.46
CA GLN A 157 1.69 -3.31 -5.79
C GLN A 157 0.99 -2.02 -6.19
N THR A 158 0.82 -1.84 -7.48
CA THR A 158 0.25 -0.64 -8.07
C THR A 158 -0.76 -1.00 -9.15
N ASP A 159 -1.93 -0.38 -9.11
CA ASP A 159 -2.99 -0.49 -10.12
C ASP A 159 -3.47 0.92 -10.47
N GLY A 160 -2.99 1.44 -11.60
CA GLY A 160 -3.14 2.85 -11.97
C GLY A 160 -2.67 3.77 -10.84
N THR A 161 -3.57 4.64 -10.37
CA THR A 161 -3.28 5.57 -9.27
C THR A 161 -3.43 4.96 -7.87
N THR A 162 -3.62 3.64 -7.74
CA THR A 162 -3.80 2.97 -6.44
C THR A 162 -2.54 2.19 -6.07
N VAL A 163 -2.04 2.42 -4.85
CA VAL A 163 -0.94 1.67 -4.24
C VAL A 163 -1.50 0.74 -3.17
N TYR A 164 -1.12 -0.53 -3.24
CA TYR A 164 -1.38 -1.55 -2.23
C TYR A 164 -0.08 -1.85 -1.50
N LEU A 165 -0.09 -1.77 -0.17
CA LEU A 165 1.10 -1.88 0.66
C LEU A 165 0.82 -2.78 1.88
N LEU A 166 1.75 -3.69 2.17
CA LEU A 166 1.85 -4.38 3.46
C LEU A 166 3.04 -3.83 4.24
N VAL A 167 2.79 -3.39 5.46
CA VAL A 167 3.83 -3.00 6.42
C VAL A 167 3.85 -4.02 7.55
N ASP A 168 5.00 -4.63 7.78
CA ASP A 168 5.19 -5.59 8.85
C ASP A 168 4.99 -4.93 10.23
N ALA A 169 4.13 -5.54 11.06
CA ALA A 169 3.83 -5.08 12.41
C ALA A 169 4.37 -6.03 13.49
N THR A 170 5.28 -6.95 13.14
CA THR A 170 5.84 -7.96 14.04
C THR A 170 7.15 -7.55 14.71
N SER A 171 7.67 -6.35 14.43
CA SER A 171 8.82 -5.82 15.16
C SER A 171 8.51 -5.87 16.67
N ALA A 172 9.39 -6.51 17.43
CA ALA A 172 9.21 -6.70 18.87
C ALA A 172 9.16 -5.38 19.64
N LEU A 173 9.66 -4.30 19.03
CA LEU A 173 9.70 -2.97 19.62
C LEU A 173 8.45 -2.13 19.28
N LEU A 174 7.57 -2.59 18.39
CA LEU A 174 6.36 -1.84 18.04
C LEU A 174 5.27 -2.08 19.08
N PRO A 175 4.81 -1.03 19.78
CA PRO A 175 3.65 -1.13 20.65
C PRO A 175 2.42 -1.59 19.87
N SER A 176 1.63 -2.48 20.44
CA SER A 176 0.46 -3.05 19.76
C SER A 176 -0.78 -2.92 20.64
N ALA A 177 -1.74 -2.10 20.21
CA ALA A 177 -3.02 -1.97 20.88
C ALA A 177 -4.20 -2.42 19.99
N ARG A 178 -5.40 -2.29 20.55
CA ARG A 178 -6.67 -2.60 19.87
C ARG A 178 -7.07 -1.52 18.86
N LYS A 179 -6.50 -0.32 18.98
CA LYS A 179 -6.74 0.81 18.09
C LYS A 179 -5.41 1.36 17.64
N VAL A 180 -5.37 1.76 16.38
CA VAL A 180 -4.25 2.49 15.78
C VAL A 180 -4.80 3.80 15.29
N ARG A 181 -4.02 4.86 15.45
CA ARG A 181 -4.35 6.18 14.90
C ARG A 181 -3.48 6.41 13.67
N VAL A 182 -4.15 6.69 12.55
CA VAL A 182 -3.51 7.00 11.27
C VAL A 182 -3.52 8.50 11.10
N ILE A 183 -2.37 9.07 10.77
CA ILE A 183 -2.23 10.50 10.50
C ILE A 183 -1.63 10.70 9.10
N TYR A 184 -2.26 11.55 8.30
CA TYR A 184 -1.78 11.96 6.98
C TYR A 184 -1.74 13.48 6.88
N HIS A 185 -0.63 14.03 6.39
CA HIS A 185 -0.48 15.46 6.13
C HIS A 185 -0.56 15.71 4.62
N PRO A 186 -1.73 16.04 4.07
CA PRO A 186 -1.81 16.49 2.69
C PRO A 186 -1.07 17.84 2.54
N PRO A 187 -0.38 18.09 1.42
CA PRO A 187 0.20 19.39 1.10
C PRO A 187 -0.84 20.51 1.22
N GLY A 188 -0.48 21.61 1.88
CA GLY A 188 -1.34 22.80 2.00
C GLY A 188 -2.61 22.63 2.85
N GLY A 189 -2.84 21.45 3.43
CA GLY A 189 -4.04 21.13 4.21
C GLY A 189 -3.77 20.90 5.70
N LYS A 190 -4.85 20.75 6.48
CA LYS A 190 -4.77 20.25 7.85
C LYS A 190 -4.52 18.75 7.86
N ALA A 191 -3.83 18.26 8.88
CA ALA A 191 -3.65 16.83 9.09
C ALA A 191 -5.00 16.12 9.16
N LEU A 192 -5.09 14.98 8.48
CA LEU A 192 -6.20 14.05 8.56
C LEU A 192 -5.85 12.98 9.58
N THR A 193 -6.74 12.76 10.54
CA THR A 193 -6.57 11.74 11.57
C THR A 193 -7.75 10.78 11.54
N ALA A 194 -7.47 9.49 11.58
CA ALA A 194 -8.46 8.44 11.61
C ALA A 194 -8.08 7.37 12.62
N SER A 195 -9.07 6.67 13.18
CA SER A 195 -8.85 5.52 14.05
C SER A 195 -9.25 4.24 13.31
N ILE A 196 -8.37 3.25 13.34
CA ILE A 196 -8.57 1.92 12.76
C ILE A 196 -8.38 0.85 13.83
N ASN A 197 -8.75 -0.39 13.52
CA ASN A 197 -8.44 -1.52 14.38
C ASN A 197 -6.92 -1.75 14.41
N GLY A 198 -6.39 -1.99 15.60
CA GLY A 198 -4.99 -2.35 15.81
C GLY A 198 -4.75 -3.85 15.85
N MET A 199 -3.47 -4.24 15.92
CA MET A 199 -3.04 -5.65 15.83
C MET A 199 -3.45 -6.49 17.05
N ALA A 200 -3.64 -5.85 18.23
CA ALA A 200 -4.08 -6.55 19.44
C ALA A 200 -5.62 -6.74 19.50
N GLY A 201 -6.37 -6.11 18.59
CA GLY A 201 -7.82 -6.24 18.50
C GLY A 201 -8.18 -7.43 17.61
N GLY A 202 -8.38 -8.61 18.20
CA GLY A 202 -8.66 -9.87 17.50
C GLY A 202 -9.49 -9.68 16.22
N SER A 203 -8.90 -10.04 15.07
CA SER A 203 -9.43 -9.79 13.74
C SER A 203 -10.61 -10.72 13.42
N SER A 204 -11.75 -10.51 14.08
CA SER A 204 -13.00 -11.17 13.72
C SER A 204 -13.53 -10.61 12.39
N GLY A 205 -13.05 -11.18 11.28
CA GLY A 205 -13.69 -11.17 9.96
C GLY A 205 -13.80 -9.85 9.19
N ARG A 206 -13.38 -8.70 9.74
CA ARG A 206 -13.51 -7.37 9.09
C ARG A 206 -12.19 -6.61 8.90
N GLY A 207 -11.06 -7.31 8.86
CA GLY A 207 -9.76 -6.71 8.51
C GLY A 207 -9.74 -6.22 7.06
N VAL A 208 -8.84 -5.28 6.75
CA VAL A 208 -8.60 -4.84 5.37
C VAL A 208 -7.80 -5.93 4.70
N GLN A 209 -8.42 -6.70 3.80
CA GLN A 209 -7.71 -7.68 2.99
C GLN A 209 -7.49 -7.12 1.58
N ILE A 210 -6.23 -6.81 1.27
CA ILE A 210 -5.80 -6.29 -0.03
C ILE A 210 -5.00 -7.33 -0.83
N PHE A 211 -4.34 -8.28 -0.16
CA PHE A 211 -3.68 -9.41 -0.82
C PHE A 211 -4.40 -10.73 -0.48
N LYS A 212 -4.88 -11.44 -1.50
CA LYS A 212 -5.46 -12.80 -1.35
C LYS A 212 -4.34 -13.82 -1.48
N ARG A 213 -4.21 -14.75 -0.51
CA ARG A 213 -3.35 -15.93 -0.67
C ARG A 213 -3.76 -16.68 -1.95
N GLY A 214 -2.87 -16.73 -2.94
CA GLY A 214 -2.85 -17.74 -4.01
C GLY A 214 -3.93 -17.75 -5.10
N SER A 215 -4.71 -16.68 -5.35
CA SER A 215 -5.73 -16.72 -6.45
C SER A 215 -5.82 -15.49 -7.34
N GLY A 216 -5.04 -14.45 -7.09
CA GLY A 216 -4.78 -13.41 -8.09
C GLY A 216 -3.29 -13.46 -8.39
N ASN A 217 -2.92 -13.35 -9.67
CA ASN A 217 -1.52 -13.37 -10.17
C ASN A 217 -0.61 -12.25 -9.62
N TRP A 218 -1.04 -11.58 -8.56
CA TRP A 218 -0.40 -10.47 -7.87
C TRP A 218 0.94 -10.85 -7.20
N GLY A 219 1.31 -12.13 -7.12
CA GLY A 219 2.63 -12.56 -6.63
C GLY A 219 3.78 -12.42 -7.64
N ARG A 220 3.54 -11.88 -8.85
CA ARG A 220 4.58 -11.56 -9.83
C ARG A 220 4.51 -10.08 -10.17
N ALA A 221 5.63 -9.37 -10.03
CA ALA A 221 5.79 -8.08 -10.68
C ALA A 221 5.49 -8.27 -12.19
N PRO A 222 4.77 -7.35 -12.85
CA PRO A 222 4.67 -7.38 -14.31
C PRO A 222 6.10 -7.32 -14.85
N ASP A 223 6.48 -8.29 -15.68
CA ASP A 223 7.74 -8.24 -16.39
C ASP A 223 7.77 -6.91 -17.16
N ALA A 224 8.73 -6.05 -16.84
CA ALA A 224 8.97 -4.84 -17.61
C ALA A 224 9.22 -5.25 -19.07
N GLU A 225 8.25 -4.99 -19.94
CA GLU A 225 8.27 -5.19 -21.39
C GLU A 225 9.11 -6.36 -21.92
N GLY A 226 8.46 -7.52 -22.07
CA GLY A 226 8.55 -8.33 -23.29
C GLY A 226 9.92 -8.54 -23.94
N LYS A 227 10.92 -9.08 -23.23
CA LYS A 227 11.98 -9.84 -23.93
C LYS A 227 11.48 -11.26 -24.18
N LYS A 228 10.97 -11.50 -25.40
CA LYS A 228 10.94 -12.86 -25.95
C LYS A 228 12.34 -13.48 -25.76
N PRO A 229 12.46 -14.72 -25.26
CA PRO A 229 13.73 -15.43 -25.29
C PRO A 229 14.21 -15.45 -26.74
N ARG A 230 15.41 -14.93 -27.01
CA ARG A 230 16.09 -15.17 -28.28
C ARG A 230 16.23 -16.69 -28.40
N ALA A 231 15.60 -17.26 -29.43
CA ALA A 231 15.94 -18.60 -29.87
C ALA A 231 17.44 -18.61 -30.20
N ASN A 232 18.21 -19.48 -29.57
CA ASN A 232 19.58 -19.74 -29.99
C ASN A 232 19.55 -20.24 -31.43
N PRO A 233 20.36 -19.71 -32.35
CA PRO A 233 20.50 -20.30 -33.68
C PRO A 233 21.08 -21.72 -33.50
N PRO A 234 20.57 -22.72 -34.24
CA PRO A 234 21.19 -24.04 -34.25
C PRO A 234 22.60 -23.90 -34.78
N GLY A 235 23.57 -24.30 -33.94
CA GLY A 235 24.97 -24.38 -34.31
C GLY A 235 25.14 -25.34 -35.48
N ASP A 236 25.77 -24.80 -36.52
CA ASP A 236 26.38 -25.50 -37.63
C ASP A 236 27.57 -26.30 -37.08
N ASN A 237 27.48 -27.63 -37.08
CA ASN A 237 28.61 -28.51 -36.82
C ASN A 237 29.23 -28.89 -38.16
N GLY A 238 30.22 -28.11 -38.59
CA GLY A 238 31.22 -28.52 -39.57
C GLY A 238 32.34 -29.34 -38.94
#